data_AF-A0A927HZ08-F1
#
_entry.id   AF-A0A927HZ08-F1
#
_cell.length_a   1.000
_cell.length_b   1.000
_cell.length_c   1.000
_cell.angle_alpha   90.00
_cell.angle_beta   90.00
_cell.angle_gamma   90.00
#
_symmetry.space_group_name_H-M   'P 1'
#
loop_
_entity.id
_entity.type
_entity.pdbx_description
1 polymer ?
#
loop_
_entity_poly.entity_id
_entity_poly.type
_entity_poly.pdbx_seq_one_letter_code
_entity_poly.pdbx_strand_id
1 'polypeptide(L)'
;MSNNRNSYQRTTVAASTFCVLAILTGIAAFAVPWLVTILFFAFCLAAAAIAGLVALGGIIGLSRDAMELRGQPYYSKRPRECAAGAFVHLRRKLLSLLPGSPARLRLWPGEWVKVRPFAEIAATLDDEGRLDGLPFMPEMIGHCGKRLRVFRRVEKIHHYYGATAPHLRRLQDAVLLDELRCDGAGHGGCQAGCQLIWKEAWLVPSDSAEADLPAPEAADALWLNSYTKARSVDGEERYACQMTELPAATTRMSWRDPRHYWRELRSGNVRLGPFIVAVALALFNTVQRKLRGAEAPYREPTDRKTSPKEVLDLQPGEIVRVKTRRQIEETLNHVSKNRGLWFDREMHRFCGGEFRVASVVRTIVDEASGKMLSMGSACIVLAGVAATGEYLGLCPQNELIFWHEIWLERVTRHLEM
;
A
#
# COMPACT_ATOMS: atom_id res chain seq x y z
N MET A 1 15.87 19.03 -23.22
CA MET A 1 15.15 18.61 -22.00
C MET A 1 14.01 17.70 -22.43
N SER A 2 13.82 16.56 -21.76
CA SER A 2 12.70 15.66 -22.06
C SER A 2 11.36 16.40 -21.95
N ASN A 3 10.41 16.05 -22.83
CA ASN A 3 9.14 16.77 -22.97
C ASN A 3 8.34 16.84 -21.64
N ASN A 4 8.49 15.80 -20.79
CA ASN A 4 7.90 15.74 -19.46
C ASN A 4 8.41 16.83 -18.49
N ARG A 5 9.72 17.12 -18.45
CA ARG A 5 10.29 18.12 -17.52
C ARG A 5 9.81 19.53 -17.86
N ASN A 6 9.73 19.85 -19.13
CA ASN A 6 9.15 21.12 -19.58
C ASN A 6 7.67 21.22 -19.16
N SER A 7 6.91 20.13 -19.30
CA SER A 7 5.53 20.07 -18.81
C SER A 7 5.44 20.27 -17.30
N TYR A 8 6.32 19.65 -16.51
CA TYR A 8 6.34 19.84 -15.05
C TYR A 8 6.67 21.29 -14.67
N GLN A 9 7.70 21.87 -15.29
CA GLN A 9 8.12 23.24 -15.03
C GLN A 9 7.02 24.24 -15.34
N ARG A 10 6.36 24.12 -16.50
CA ARG A 10 5.24 25.02 -16.87
C ARG A 10 4.12 24.98 -15.83
N THR A 11 3.68 23.78 -15.43
CA THR A 11 2.63 23.62 -14.42
C THR A 11 3.07 24.16 -13.05
N THR A 12 4.33 23.93 -12.67
CA THR A 12 4.90 24.40 -11.40
C THR A 12 4.96 25.92 -11.33
N VAL A 13 5.48 26.56 -12.38
CA VAL A 13 5.58 28.02 -12.49
C VAL A 13 4.19 28.64 -12.48
N ALA A 14 3.26 28.15 -13.30
CA ALA A 14 1.89 28.67 -13.33
C ALA A 14 1.19 28.56 -11.97
N ALA A 15 1.30 27.42 -11.30
CA ALA A 15 0.72 27.22 -9.96
C ALA A 15 1.37 28.12 -8.90
N SER A 16 2.69 28.33 -8.98
CA SER A 16 3.41 29.23 -8.07
C SER A 16 2.97 30.68 -8.25
N THR A 17 2.87 31.15 -9.50
CA THR A 17 2.36 32.50 -9.83
C THR A 17 0.94 32.69 -9.34
N PHE A 18 0.05 31.72 -9.59
CA PHE A 18 -1.33 31.78 -9.11
C PHE A 18 -1.42 31.79 -7.58
N CYS A 19 -0.59 31.01 -6.89
CA CYS A 19 -0.52 31.01 -5.42
C CYS A 19 -0.19 32.41 -4.88
N VAL A 20 0.85 33.06 -5.43
CA VAL A 20 1.25 34.43 -5.04
C VAL A 20 0.13 35.42 -5.33
N LEU A 21 -0.47 35.38 -6.52
CA LEU A 21 -1.57 36.27 -6.88
C LEU A 21 -2.79 36.10 -5.96
N ALA A 22 -3.16 34.87 -5.61
CA ALA A 22 -4.26 34.59 -4.69
C ALA A 22 -4.00 35.17 -3.29
N ILE A 23 -2.77 35.05 -2.78
CA ILE A 23 -2.37 35.66 -1.50
C ILE A 23 -2.46 37.18 -1.56
N LEU A 24 -1.86 37.80 -2.58
CA LEU A 24 -1.88 39.25 -2.77
C LEU A 24 -3.31 39.79 -2.91
N THR A 25 -4.17 39.08 -3.64
CA THR A 25 -5.58 39.44 -3.83
C THR A 25 -6.36 39.35 -2.51
N GLY A 26 -6.12 38.31 -1.71
CA GLY A 26 -6.73 38.18 -0.38
C GLY A 26 -6.31 39.31 0.56
N ILE A 27 -5.03 39.68 0.56
CA ILE A 27 -4.50 40.78 1.37
C ILE A 27 -5.08 42.12 0.90
N ALA A 28 -5.22 42.37 -0.41
CA ALA A 28 -5.70 43.64 -0.94
C ALA A 28 -7.21 43.91 -0.70
N ALA A 29 -7.97 42.98 -0.14
CA ALA A 29 -9.42 43.05 0.03
C ALA A 29 -9.92 44.03 1.13
N PHE A 30 -9.24 45.15 1.34
CA PHE A 30 -9.55 46.13 2.41
C PHE A 30 -10.74 47.08 2.11
N ALA A 31 -11.53 46.86 1.06
CA ALA A 31 -12.53 47.81 0.58
C ALA A 31 -14.01 47.38 0.73
N VAL A 32 -14.30 46.31 1.47
CA VAL A 32 -15.63 45.64 1.49
C VAL A 32 -16.08 45.33 2.93
N PRO A 33 -17.40 45.22 3.24
CA PRO A 33 -17.87 44.87 4.58
C PRO A 33 -17.24 43.60 5.17
N TRP A 34 -17.00 43.62 6.49
CA TRP A 34 -16.15 42.66 7.21
C TRP A 34 -16.47 41.18 6.98
N LEU A 35 -17.74 40.78 6.92
CA LEU A 35 -18.15 39.38 6.68
C LEU A 35 -17.78 38.89 5.28
N VAL A 36 -17.99 39.72 4.26
CA VAL A 36 -17.67 39.39 2.87
C VAL A 36 -16.15 39.32 2.69
N THR A 37 -15.42 40.23 3.35
CA THR A 37 -13.96 40.24 3.36
C THR A 37 -13.37 38.98 4.00
N ILE A 38 -13.94 38.49 5.12
CA ILE A 38 -13.47 37.25 5.77
C ILE A 38 -13.70 36.03 4.87
N LEU A 39 -14.90 35.88 4.29
CA LEU A 39 -15.20 34.75 3.41
C LEU A 39 -14.35 34.77 2.14
N PHE A 40 -14.16 35.95 1.55
CA PHE A 40 -13.29 36.13 0.39
C PHE A 40 -11.82 35.83 0.73
N PHE A 41 -11.32 36.32 1.86
CA PHE A 41 -9.97 36.02 2.32
C PHE A 41 -9.77 34.52 2.55
N ALA A 42 -10.72 33.85 3.19
CA ALA A 42 -10.68 32.40 3.39
C ALA A 42 -10.67 31.63 2.05
N PHE A 43 -11.45 32.09 1.07
CA PHE A 43 -11.43 31.54 -0.29
C PHE A 43 -10.07 31.74 -0.97
N CYS A 44 -9.50 32.95 -0.93
CA CYS A 44 -8.17 33.25 -1.46
C CYS A 44 -7.09 32.39 -0.80
N LEU A 45 -7.15 32.21 0.53
CA LEU A 45 -6.22 31.36 1.27
C LEU A 45 -6.35 29.89 0.87
N ALA A 46 -7.58 29.38 0.71
CA ALA A 46 -7.80 28.01 0.25
C ALA A 46 -7.29 27.80 -1.19
N ALA A 47 -7.54 28.77 -2.09
CA ALA A 47 -7.03 28.75 -3.46
C ALA A 47 -5.50 28.77 -3.49
N ALA A 48 -4.86 29.63 -2.68
CA ALA A 48 -3.42 29.69 -2.52
C ALA A 48 -2.85 28.37 -1.98
N ALA A 49 -3.47 27.78 -0.96
CA ALA A 49 -3.03 26.51 -0.39
C ALA A 49 -3.07 25.36 -1.42
N ILE A 50 -4.15 25.27 -2.21
CA ILE A 50 -4.26 24.27 -3.29
C ILE A 50 -3.19 24.50 -4.35
N ALA A 51 -3.01 25.75 -4.79
CA ALA A 51 -1.99 26.10 -5.78
C ALA A 51 -0.56 25.84 -5.29
N GLY A 52 -0.28 26.15 -4.02
CA GLY A 52 0.98 25.83 -3.35
C GLY A 52 1.25 24.32 -3.31
N LEU A 53 0.23 23.50 -3.03
CA LEU A 53 0.37 22.04 -3.09
C LEU A 53 0.60 21.52 -4.51
N VAL A 54 -0.03 22.10 -5.53
CA VAL A 54 0.25 21.77 -6.94
C VAL A 54 1.68 22.12 -7.31
N ALA A 55 2.16 23.31 -6.93
CA ALA A 55 3.54 23.73 -7.15
C ALA A 55 4.54 22.81 -6.44
N LEU A 56 4.29 22.49 -5.16
CA LEU A 56 5.10 21.55 -4.39
C LEU A 56 5.15 20.16 -5.06
N GLY A 57 4.02 19.66 -5.57
CA GLY A 57 3.97 18.39 -6.29
C GLY A 57 4.84 18.40 -7.55
N GLY A 58 4.86 19.52 -8.27
CA GLY A 58 5.74 19.71 -9.43
C GLY A 58 7.22 19.78 -9.07
N ILE A 59 7.59 20.47 -7.98
CA ILE A 59 8.95 20.51 -7.45
C ILE A 59 9.41 19.09 -7.05
N ILE A 60 8.57 18.35 -6.32
CA ILE A 60 8.84 16.96 -5.93
C ILE A 60 9.01 16.08 -7.18
N GLY A 61 8.13 16.21 -8.17
CA GLY A 61 8.20 15.48 -9.43
C GLY A 61 9.51 15.75 -10.19
N LEU A 62 9.92 17.02 -10.30
CA LEU A 62 11.19 17.41 -10.92
C LEU A 62 12.41 16.88 -10.15
N SER A 63 12.36 16.92 -8.82
CA SER A 63 13.42 16.39 -7.97
C SER A 63 13.57 14.88 -8.13
N ARG A 64 12.46 14.14 -8.12
CA ARG A 64 12.45 12.67 -8.28
C ARG A 64 12.92 12.26 -9.68
N ASP A 65 12.45 12.92 -10.74
CA ASP A 65 12.92 12.69 -12.11
C ASP A 65 14.44 12.96 -12.24
N ALA A 66 14.97 14.00 -11.58
CA ALA A 66 16.40 14.26 -11.55
C ALA A 66 17.21 13.21 -10.76
N MET A 67 16.64 12.62 -9.71
CA MET A 67 17.26 11.50 -8.99
C MET A 67 17.29 10.23 -9.85
N GLU A 68 16.17 9.89 -10.49
CA GLU A 68 16.06 8.73 -11.39
C GLU A 68 17.05 8.81 -12.56
N LEU A 69 17.20 10.00 -13.17
CA LEU A 69 18.17 10.22 -14.25
C LEU A 69 19.63 10.02 -13.80
N ARG A 70 19.92 10.22 -12.51
CA ARG A 70 21.23 9.94 -11.90
C ARG A 70 21.36 8.51 -11.38
N GLY A 71 20.35 7.65 -11.62
CA GLY A 71 20.32 6.29 -11.07
C GLY A 71 20.18 6.25 -9.55
N GLN A 72 19.71 7.33 -8.92
CA GLN A 72 19.56 7.40 -7.47
C GLN A 72 18.14 7.01 -7.06
N PRO A 73 17.95 5.95 -6.26
CA PRO A 73 16.64 5.63 -5.71
C PRO A 73 16.17 6.72 -4.74
N TYR A 74 14.86 6.91 -4.64
CA TYR A 74 14.24 7.91 -3.76
C TYR A 74 13.26 7.32 -2.73
N TYR A 75 13.29 6.00 -2.51
CA TYR A 75 12.52 5.37 -1.43
C TYR A 75 13.03 5.84 -0.05
N SER A 76 12.11 5.92 0.91
CA SER A 76 12.44 6.25 2.30
C SER A 76 12.67 4.99 3.10
N LYS A 77 13.77 4.93 3.87
CA LYS A 77 13.98 3.93 4.92
C LYS A 77 13.27 4.29 6.23
N ARG A 78 12.86 5.56 6.39
CA ARG A 78 12.10 5.99 7.57
C ARG A 78 10.68 5.45 7.48
N PRO A 79 10.11 4.90 8.56
CA PRO A 79 8.72 4.49 8.59
C PRO A 79 7.82 5.65 8.19
N ARG A 80 6.70 5.37 7.53
CA ARG A 80 5.70 6.41 7.23
C ARG A 80 4.72 6.59 8.38
N GLU A 81 4.60 5.60 9.23
CA GLU A 81 3.66 5.49 10.34
C GLU A 81 4.11 6.36 11.51
N CYS A 82 3.16 6.87 12.27
CA CYS A 82 3.38 7.64 13.48
C CYS A 82 2.99 6.79 14.70
N ALA A 83 3.86 6.74 15.71
CA ALA A 83 3.51 6.15 16.99
C ALA A 83 2.42 7.00 17.69
N ALA A 84 1.59 6.35 18.49
CA ALA A 84 0.61 7.05 19.31
C ALA A 84 1.32 7.93 20.36
N GLY A 85 0.90 9.20 20.43
CA GLY A 85 1.28 10.10 21.52
C GLY A 85 0.31 10.01 22.70
N ALA A 86 0.67 10.56 23.86
CA ALA A 86 -0.16 10.54 25.07
C ALA A 86 -1.61 11.03 24.84
N PHE A 87 -1.79 12.07 24.01
CA PHE A 87 -3.10 12.61 23.66
C PHE A 87 -3.99 11.57 22.94
N VAL A 88 -3.41 10.74 22.08
CA VAL A 88 -4.14 9.70 21.33
C VAL A 88 -4.66 8.64 22.29
N HIS A 89 -3.82 8.18 23.21
CA HIS A 89 -4.20 7.20 24.22
C HIS A 89 -5.30 7.74 25.13
N LEU A 90 -5.15 8.99 25.61
CA LEU A 90 -6.18 9.65 26.43
C LEU A 90 -7.51 9.73 25.69
N ARG A 91 -7.50 10.22 24.45
CA ARG A 91 -8.69 10.33 23.62
C ARG A 91 -9.36 8.97 23.39
N ARG A 92 -8.57 7.92 23.13
CA ARG A 92 -9.09 6.57 22.94
C ARG A 92 -9.77 6.07 24.22
N LYS A 93 -9.12 6.23 25.37
CA LYS A 93 -9.66 5.87 26.69
C LYS A 93 -10.98 6.57 26.95
N LEU A 94 -11.09 7.87 26.62
CA LEU A 94 -12.36 8.60 26.72
C LEU A 94 -13.43 8.03 25.78
N LEU A 95 -13.07 7.67 24.55
CA LEU A 95 -14.01 7.12 23.58
C LEU A 95 -14.49 5.70 23.92
N SER A 96 -13.68 4.89 24.60
CA SER A 96 -14.08 3.56 25.07
C SER A 96 -14.99 3.61 26.30
N LEU A 97 -15.01 4.73 27.02
CA LEU A 97 -15.92 4.94 28.16
C LEU A 97 -17.31 5.43 27.73
N LEU A 98 -17.52 5.76 26.44
CA LEU A 98 -18.82 6.20 25.93
C LEU A 98 -19.80 5.00 25.82
N PRO A 99 -21.03 5.11 26.38
CA PRO A 99 -22.05 4.08 26.27
C PRO A 99 -22.35 3.73 24.81
N GLY A 100 -22.42 2.44 24.48
CA GLY A 100 -22.72 1.97 23.13
C GLY A 100 -21.56 2.06 22.13
N SER A 101 -20.35 2.46 22.55
CA SER A 101 -19.18 2.25 21.70
C SER A 101 -18.95 0.75 21.55
N PRO A 102 -18.93 0.17 20.35
CA PRO A 102 -18.44 -1.20 20.16
C PRO A 102 -17.04 -1.29 20.77
N ALA A 103 -16.70 -2.47 21.32
CA ALA A 103 -15.39 -2.79 21.90
C ALA A 103 -14.31 -2.79 20.81
N ARG A 104 -13.98 -1.60 20.30
CA ARG A 104 -12.95 -1.35 19.30
C ARG A 104 -11.71 -0.90 20.04
N LEU A 105 -10.63 -1.66 19.89
CA LEU A 105 -9.31 -1.35 20.43
C LEU A 105 -8.73 -0.08 19.82
N ARG A 106 -9.19 0.32 18.63
CA ARG A 106 -8.80 1.56 17.93
C ARG A 106 -7.28 1.71 17.82
N LEU A 107 -6.60 0.56 17.62
CA LEU A 107 -5.15 0.41 17.64
C LEU A 107 -4.42 1.38 16.71
N TRP A 108 -3.22 1.75 17.14
CA TRP A 108 -2.29 2.61 16.42
C TRP A 108 -0.99 1.86 16.07
N PRO A 109 -0.30 2.27 14.98
CA PRO A 109 1.03 1.76 14.67
C PRO A 109 1.99 1.87 15.86
N GLY A 110 2.77 0.81 16.06
CA GLY A 110 3.76 0.69 17.12
C GLY A 110 3.24 0.15 18.46
N GLU A 111 1.92 0.04 18.64
CA GLU A 111 1.34 -0.54 19.86
C GLU A 111 1.54 -2.05 19.92
N TRP A 112 1.67 -2.57 21.14
CA TRP A 112 1.80 -4.00 21.38
C TRP A 112 0.43 -4.64 21.65
N VAL A 113 0.22 -5.78 21.02
CA VAL A 113 -0.97 -6.60 21.19
C VAL A 113 -0.56 -8.05 21.37
N LYS A 114 -1.40 -8.83 22.06
CA LYS A 114 -1.32 -10.28 22.09
C LYS A 114 -2.44 -10.83 21.21
N VAL A 115 -2.11 -11.80 20.36
CA VAL A 115 -3.13 -12.55 19.63
C VAL A 115 -3.85 -13.43 20.62
N ARG A 116 -5.19 -13.43 20.60
CA ARG A 116 -5.98 -14.28 21.48
C ARG A 116 -5.65 -15.76 21.27
N PRO A 117 -5.88 -16.62 22.28
CA PRO A 117 -5.87 -18.07 22.09
C PRO A 117 -6.83 -18.47 20.97
N PHE A 118 -6.52 -19.56 20.26
CA PHE A 118 -7.36 -20.00 19.14
C PHE A 118 -8.81 -20.27 19.56
N ALA A 119 -9.05 -20.90 20.71
CA ALA A 119 -10.41 -21.15 21.20
C ALA A 119 -11.27 -19.89 21.34
N GLU A 120 -10.68 -18.77 21.78
CA GLU A 120 -11.38 -17.48 21.86
C GLU A 120 -11.66 -16.89 20.46
N ILE A 121 -10.73 -17.08 19.52
CA ILE A 121 -10.90 -16.62 18.14
C ILE A 121 -11.97 -17.45 17.44
N ALA A 122 -11.92 -18.77 17.56
CA ALA A 122 -12.88 -19.70 16.96
C ALA A 122 -14.31 -19.38 17.38
N ALA A 123 -14.53 -18.98 18.64
CA ALA A 123 -15.83 -18.53 19.14
C ALA A 123 -16.35 -17.24 18.48
N THR A 124 -15.51 -16.50 17.74
CA THR A 124 -15.92 -15.32 16.96
C THR A 124 -16.20 -15.63 15.49
N LEU A 125 -15.88 -16.84 15.02
CA LEU A 125 -16.01 -17.20 13.62
C LEU A 125 -17.40 -17.75 13.31
N ASP A 126 -17.88 -17.48 12.10
CA ASP A 126 -19.08 -18.12 11.53
C ASP A 126 -18.79 -19.56 11.08
N ASP A 127 -19.82 -20.21 10.53
CA ASP A 127 -19.77 -21.61 10.10
C ASP A 127 -18.78 -21.85 8.94
N GLU A 128 -18.31 -20.77 8.29
CA GLU A 128 -17.30 -20.76 7.24
C GLU A 128 -15.90 -20.33 7.74
N GLY A 129 -15.70 -20.17 9.04
CA GLY A 129 -14.41 -19.79 9.63
C GLY A 129 -14.05 -18.31 9.46
N ARG A 130 -15.05 -17.42 9.38
CA ARG A 130 -14.86 -15.99 9.08
C ARG A 130 -15.44 -15.10 10.18
N LEU A 131 -14.91 -13.88 10.30
CA LEU A 131 -15.52 -12.82 11.10
C LEU A 131 -15.74 -11.59 10.22
N ASP A 132 -16.98 -11.12 10.15
CA ASP A 132 -17.42 -10.05 9.22
C ASP A 132 -17.01 -10.35 7.76
N GLY A 133 -17.09 -11.62 7.35
CA GLY A 133 -16.71 -12.08 6.01
C GLY A 133 -15.19 -12.21 5.78
N LEU A 134 -14.33 -11.84 6.73
CA LEU A 134 -12.88 -12.04 6.61
C LEU A 134 -12.48 -13.40 7.20
N PRO A 135 -11.86 -14.31 6.42
CA PRO A 135 -11.45 -15.61 6.92
C PRO A 135 -10.29 -15.50 7.92
N PHE A 136 -10.35 -16.33 8.97
CA PHE A 136 -9.21 -16.65 9.81
C PHE A 136 -8.51 -17.88 9.23
N MET A 137 -7.34 -17.68 8.63
CA MET A 137 -6.68 -18.73 7.82
C MET A 137 -5.81 -19.66 8.68
N PRO A 138 -5.56 -20.91 8.25
CA PRO A 138 -4.67 -21.84 8.95
C PRO A 138 -3.28 -21.27 9.27
N GLU A 139 -2.72 -20.47 8.37
CA GLU A 139 -1.42 -19.80 8.54
C GLU A 139 -1.41 -18.81 9.72
N MET A 140 -2.58 -18.36 10.18
CA MET A 140 -2.70 -17.43 11.30
C MET A 140 -2.61 -18.14 12.66
N ILE A 141 -2.93 -19.44 12.72
CA ILE A 141 -3.02 -20.22 13.96
C ILE A 141 -1.69 -20.23 14.71
N GLY A 142 -0.57 -20.41 13.99
CA GLY A 142 0.78 -20.42 14.56
C GLY A 142 1.19 -19.11 15.25
N HIS A 143 0.36 -18.06 15.17
CA HIS A 143 0.57 -16.77 15.83
C HIS A 143 -0.35 -16.55 17.04
N CYS A 144 -1.31 -17.43 17.32
CA CYS A 144 -2.15 -17.36 18.51
C CYS A 144 -1.31 -17.35 19.78
N GLY A 145 -1.69 -16.52 20.76
CA GLY A 145 -0.96 -16.35 22.01
C GLY A 145 0.32 -15.50 21.92
N LYS A 146 0.85 -15.22 20.72
CA LYS A 146 2.08 -14.43 20.56
C LYS A 146 1.84 -12.94 20.78
N ARG A 147 2.84 -12.29 21.35
CA ARG A 147 2.90 -10.83 21.45
C ARG A 147 3.55 -10.22 20.21
N LEU A 148 2.82 -9.32 19.56
CA LEU A 148 3.19 -8.71 18.28
C LEU A 148 2.92 -7.21 18.29
N ARG A 149 3.60 -6.50 17.40
CA ARG A 149 3.44 -5.05 17.26
C ARG A 149 2.53 -4.73 16.09
N VAL A 150 1.64 -3.76 16.28
CA VAL A 150 0.77 -3.23 15.24
C VAL A 150 1.62 -2.49 14.21
N PHE A 151 1.61 -2.96 12.98
CA PHE A 151 2.30 -2.30 11.87
C PHE A 151 1.47 -1.12 11.36
N ARG A 152 0.23 -1.39 10.93
CA ARG A 152 -0.69 -0.39 10.38
C ARG A 152 -2.13 -0.72 10.74
N ARG A 153 -2.97 0.31 10.83
CA ARG A 153 -4.42 0.14 10.84
C ARG A 153 -4.94 0.01 9.41
N VAL A 154 -5.87 -0.91 9.17
CA VAL A 154 -6.49 -1.06 7.86
C VAL A 154 -7.80 -0.27 7.83
N GLU A 155 -7.75 0.96 7.30
CA GLU A 155 -8.92 1.81 7.08
C GLU A 155 -9.52 1.61 5.68
N LYS A 156 -8.71 1.08 4.76
CA LYS A 156 -9.07 0.80 3.37
C LYS A 156 -8.12 -0.22 2.76
N ILE A 157 -8.59 -0.86 1.71
CA ILE A 157 -7.89 -1.82 0.88
C ILE A 157 -8.16 -1.48 -0.58
N HIS A 158 -7.18 -1.67 -1.43
CA HIS A 158 -7.33 -1.55 -2.87
C HIS A 158 -7.83 -2.87 -3.44
N HIS A 159 -8.87 -2.79 -4.26
CA HIS A 159 -9.43 -3.95 -4.95
C HIS A 159 -9.08 -3.87 -6.44
N TYR A 160 -8.25 -4.81 -6.90
CA TYR A 160 -7.59 -4.75 -8.21
C TYR A 160 -8.35 -5.47 -9.33
N TYR A 161 -9.32 -6.34 -9.00
CA TYR A 161 -9.95 -7.25 -9.94
C TYR A 161 -11.48 -7.09 -10.04
N GLY A 162 -12.09 -7.90 -10.89
CA GLY A 162 -13.54 -7.93 -11.13
C GLY A 162 -14.01 -7.08 -12.32
N ALA A 163 -15.33 -7.07 -12.54
CA ALA A 163 -15.95 -6.42 -13.70
C ALA A 163 -15.95 -4.88 -13.62
N THR A 164 -15.72 -4.32 -12.44
CA THR A 164 -15.64 -2.86 -12.24
C THR A 164 -14.20 -2.39 -12.22
N ALA A 165 -13.96 -1.15 -12.64
CA ALA A 165 -12.64 -0.53 -12.52
C ALA A 165 -12.08 -0.63 -11.08
N PRO A 166 -10.75 -0.74 -10.92
CA PRO A 166 -10.10 -0.81 -9.63
C PRO A 166 -10.53 0.32 -8.69
N HIS A 167 -10.83 -0.03 -7.44
CA HIS A 167 -11.37 0.91 -6.48
C HIS A 167 -10.94 0.61 -5.05
N LEU A 168 -11.03 1.63 -4.21
CA LEU A 168 -10.83 1.46 -2.78
C LEU A 168 -12.06 0.83 -2.14
N ARG A 169 -11.84 -0.04 -1.16
CA ARG A 169 -12.86 -0.63 -0.31
C ARG A 169 -12.51 -0.37 1.15
N ARG A 170 -13.52 -0.25 2.00
CA ARG A 170 -13.38 -0.01 3.43
C ARG A 170 -13.45 -1.35 4.15
N LEU A 171 -12.41 -1.64 4.92
CA LEU A 171 -12.39 -2.70 5.91
C LEU A 171 -12.51 -2.07 7.29
N GLN A 172 -13.27 -2.68 8.20
CA GLN A 172 -13.46 -2.17 9.55
C GLN A 172 -12.75 -3.04 10.58
N ASP A 173 -12.23 -2.37 11.60
CA ASP A 173 -11.68 -2.99 12.81
C ASP A 173 -10.61 -4.02 12.47
N ALA A 174 -9.71 -3.64 11.57
CA ALA A 174 -8.63 -4.49 11.12
C ALA A 174 -7.29 -3.76 11.20
N VAL A 175 -6.24 -4.54 11.44
CA VAL A 175 -4.85 -4.10 11.50
C VAL A 175 -3.95 -5.07 10.74
N LEU A 176 -2.77 -4.58 10.38
CA LEU A 176 -1.63 -5.39 9.97
C LEU A 176 -0.68 -5.46 11.17
N LEU A 177 -0.14 -6.64 11.44
CA LEU A 177 0.89 -6.85 12.48
C LEU A 177 2.26 -6.98 11.81
N ASP A 178 3.32 -6.56 12.49
CA ASP A 178 4.68 -6.57 11.93
C ASP A 178 5.10 -7.97 11.48
N GLU A 179 5.71 -8.03 10.29
CA GLU A 179 6.39 -9.22 9.74
C GLU A 179 5.51 -10.48 9.54
N LEU A 180 4.18 -10.36 9.65
CA LEU A 180 3.26 -11.48 9.43
C LEU A 180 2.74 -11.57 8.00
N ARG A 181 3.24 -12.55 7.26
CA ARG A 181 2.82 -12.88 5.89
C ARG A 181 2.37 -14.33 5.79
N CYS A 182 1.37 -14.57 4.94
CA CYS A 182 0.91 -15.91 4.60
C CYS A 182 2.02 -16.68 3.88
N ASP A 183 2.29 -17.91 4.31
CA ASP A 183 3.25 -18.82 3.67
C ASP A 183 2.59 -19.69 2.58
N GLY A 184 1.26 -19.70 2.51
CA GLY A 184 0.45 -20.41 1.53
C GLY A 184 0.34 -21.92 1.77
N ALA A 185 0.81 -22.44 2.90
CA ALA A 185 0.78 -23.87 3.20
C ALA A 185 -0.65 -24.44 3.19
N GLY A 186 -1.64 -23.68 3.67
CA GLY A 186 -3.06 -24.04 3.62
C GLY A 186 -3.73 -23.78 2.26
N HIS A 187 -3.01 -23.17 1.31
CA HIS A 187 -3.52 -22.67 0.04
C HIS A 187 -2.74 -23.20 -1.17
N GLY A 188 -2.43 -24.51 -1.17
CA GLY A 188 -1.79 -25.17 -2.30
C GLY A 188 -0.36 -24.72 -2.58
N GLY A 189 0.32 -24.14 -1.59
CA GLY A 189 1.66 -23.59 -1.74
C GLY A 189 1.69 -22.26 -2.50
N CYS A 190 0.65 -21.43 -2.36
CA CYS A 190 0.61 -20.08 -2.91
C CYS A 190 1.81 -19.24 -2.42
N GLN A 191 2.58 -18.65 -3.33
CA GLN A 191 3.83 -17.95 -3.01
C GLN A 191 3.66 -16.43 -2.95
N ALA A 192 2.43 -15.92 -2.88
CA ALA A 192 2.14 -14.49 -2.97
C ALA A 192 2.67 -13.69 -1.76
N GLY A 193 2.84 -14.33 -0.59
CA GLY A 193 3.37 -13.68 0.61
C GLY A 193 2.50 -12.52 1.10
N CYS A 194 1.17 -12.63 0.95
CA CYS A 194 0.22 -11.58 1.34
C CYS A 194 0.36 -11.25 2.83
N GLN A 195 0.34 -9.97 3.17
CA GLN A 195 0.33 -9.53 4.58
C GLN A 195 -0.98 -10.01 5.23
N LEU A 196 -0.88 -10.68 6.38
CA LEU A 196 -2.03 -11.15 7.13
C LEU A 196 -2.80 -9.97 7.74
N ILE A 197 -4.12 -9.97 7.54
CA ILE A 197 -5.05 -8.97 8.08
C ILE A 197 -5.67 -9.53 9.36
N TRP A 198 -5.65 -8.75 10.43
CA TRP A 198 -6.12 -9.16 11.75
C TRP A 198 -7.30 -8.31 12.19
N LYS A 199 -8.43 -8.93 12.53
CA LYS A 199 -9.54 -8.23 13.18
C LYS A 199 -9.14 -7.85 14.61
N GLU A 200 -9.52 -6.66 15.05
CA GLU A 200 -9.26 -6.20 16.42
C GLU A 200 -9.88 -7.14 17.47
N ALA A 201 -10.99 -7.81 17.14
CA ALA A 201 -11.62 -8.81 18.01
C ALA A 201 -10.70 -9.99 18.35
N TRP A 202 -9.75 -10.34 17.47
CA TRP A 202 -8.79 -11.43 17.68
C TRP A 202 -7.58 -11.02 18.51
N LEU A 203 -7.55 -9.79 18.99
CA LEU A 203 -6.41 -9.19 19.67
C LEU A 203 -6.80 -8.68 21.05
N VAL A 204 -5.81 -8.57 21.93
CA VAL A 204 -5.90 -7.84 23.20
C VAL A 204 -4.70 -6.90 23.35
N PRO A 205 -4.86 -5.70 23.93
CA PRO A 205 -3.73 -4.83 24.25
C PRO A 205 -2.75 -5.54 25.21
N SER A 206 -1.45 -5.37 25.00
CA SER A 206 -0.42 -6.05 25.81
C SER A 206 0.80 -5.16 26.04
N ASP A 207 0.80 -4.43 27.15
CA ASP A 207 1.94 -3.59 27.56
C ASP A 207 3.05 -4.41 28.24
N SER A 208 2.72 -5.55 28.84
CA SER A 208 3.64 -6.48 29.52
C SER A 208 4.10 -7.62 28.62
N ALA A 209 5.37 -8.01 28.77
CA ALA A 209 5.90 -9.25 28.21
C ALA A 209 5.46 -10.43 29.07
N GLU A 210 4.19 -10.83 28.95
CA GLU A 210 3.74 -12.12 29.48
C GLU A 210 4.27 -13.26 28.62
N ALA A 211 4.47 -14.42 29.24
CA ALA A 211 4.89 -15.62 28.53
C ALA A 211 3.90 -15.97 27.40
N ASP A 212 4.46 -16.45 26.30
CA ASP A 212 3.69 -17.03 25.21
C ASP A 212 2.88 -18.21 25.74
N LEU A 213 1.61 -18.30 25.33
CA LEU A 213 0.74 -19.42 25.66
C LEU A 213 1.12 -20.65 24.81
N PRO A 214 0.77 -21.87 25.26
CA PRO A 214 1.12 -23.10 24.55
C PRO A 214 0.68 -23.06 23.08
N ALA A 215 1.45 -23.76 22.26
CA ALA A 215 1.24 -23.84 20.83
C ALA A 215 -0.17 -24.39 20.51
N PRO A 216 -0.80 -23.95 19.40
CA PRO A 216 -2.10 -24.44 18.97
C PRO A 216 -2.10 -25.95 18.71
N GLU A 217 -3.26 -26.59 18.84
CA GLU A 217 -3.41 -28.02 18.60
C GLU A 217 -3.51 -28.35 17.10
N ALA A 218 -3.04 -29.54 16.69
CA ALA A 218 -3.09 -29.97 15.29
C ALA A 218 -4.54 -30.11 14.75
N ALA A 219 -5.51 -30.37 15.63
CA ALA A 219 -6.92 -30.49 15.28
C ALA A 219 -7.51 -29.16 14.80
N ASP A 220 -7.10 -28.04 15.42
CA ASP A 220 -7.55 -26.69 15.07
C ASP A 220 -7.17 -26.32 13.62
N ALA A 221 -5.94 -26.66 13.23
CA ALA A 221 -5.46 -26.45 11.87
C ALA A 221 -6.21 -27.28 10.83
N LEU A 222 -6.59 -28.52 11.19
CA LEU A 222 -7.34 -29.40 10.29
C LEU A 222 -8.76 -28.86 10.03
N TRP A 223 -9.43 -28.33 11.06
CA TRP A 223 -10.74 -27.71 10.92
C TRP A 223 -10.69 -26.51 9.97
N LEU A 224 -9.72 -25.61 10.14
CA LEU A 224 -9.59 -24.44 9.27
C LEU A 224 -9.20 -24.78 7.82
N ASN A 225 -8.40 -25.82 7.61
CA ASN A 225 -8.06 -26.31 6.27
C ASN A 225 -9.29 -26.73 5.44
N SER A 226 -10.40 -27.07 6.10
CA SER A 226 -11.64 -27.42 5.39
C SER A 226 -12.28 -26.22 4.66
N TYR A 227 -11.95 -24.99 5.08
CA TYR A 227 -12.49 -23.74 4.52
C TYR A 227 -11.56 -23.06 3.52
N THR A 228 -10.32 -23.52 3.36
CA THR A 228 -9.37 -22.92 2.40
C THR A 228 -9.67 -23.32 0.97
N LYS A 229 -10.56 -24.29 0.74
CA LYS A 229 -10.99 -24.73 -0.60
C LYS A 229 -12.45 -24.38 -0.83
N ALA A 230 -12.72 -23.57 -1.85
CA ALA A 230 -14.09 -23.30 -2.29
C ALA A 230 -14.59 -24.48 -3.13
N ARG A 231 -15.80 -24.98 -2.84
CA ARG A 231 -16.46 -26.01 -3.68
C ARG A 231 -16.80 -25.40 -5.04
N SER A 232 -16.03 -25.75 -6.07
CA SER A 232 -16.32 -25.34 -7.44
C SER A 232 -17.37 -26.27 -8.05
N VAL A 233 -18.38 -25.67 -8.69
CA VAL A 233 -19.42 -26.40 -9.46
C VAL A 233 -18.81 -27.12 -10.68
N ASP A 234 -17.68 -26.63 -11.17
CA ASP A 234 -17.02 -27.11 -12.39
C ASP A 234 -15.97 -28.21 -12.13
N GLY A 235 -15.83 -28.68 -10.89
CA GLY A 235 -14.82 -29.67 -10.49
C GLY A 235 -13.37 -29.17 -10.38
N GLU A 236 -13.09 -27.92 -10.79
CA GLU A 236 -11.77 -27.31 -10.64
C GLU A 236 -11.49 -26.82 -9.22
N GLU A 237 -10.28 -27.07 -8.71
CA GLU A 237 -9.87 -26.64 -7.37
C GLU A 237 -9.75 -25.10 -7.29
N ARG A 238 -10.43 -24.52 -6.29
CA ARG A 238 -10.38 -23.08 -5.99
C ARG A 238 -10.03 -22.88 -4.52
N TYR A 239 -9.22 -21.88 -4.25
CA TYR A 239 -8.78 -21.51 -2.93
C TYR A 239 -9.54 -20.27 -2.44
N ALA A 240 -9.91 -20.27 -1.16
CA ALA A 240 -10.51 -19.15 -0.47
C ALA A 240 -9.52 -18.64 0.59
N CYS A 241 -9.01 -17.42 0.41
CA CYS A 241 -8.09 -16.75 1.32
C CYS A 241 -8.56 -15.33 1.62
N GLN A 242 -7.87 -14.61 2.52
CA GLN A 242 -8.24 -13.22 2.85
C GLN A 242 -8.32 -12.30 1.63
N MET A 243 -7.46 -12.49 0.62
CA MET A 243 -7.46 -11.66 -0.58
C MET A 243 -8.62 -11.98 -1.52
N THR A 244 -8.95 -13.27 -1.73
CA THR A 244 -10.09 -13.67 -2.59
C THR A 244 -11.43 -13.23 -1.99
N GLU A 245 -11.55 -13.29 -0.66
CA GLU A 245 -12.76 -12.95 0.09
C GLU A 245 -12.88 -11.45 0.45
N LEU A 246 -11.93 -10.60 0.00
CA LEU A 246 -11.97 -9.16 0.25
C LEU A 246 -13.31 -8.50 -0.09
N PRO A 247 -13.99 -8.82 -1.21
CA PRO A 247 -15.29 -8.23 -1.53
C PRO A 247 -16.35 -8.47 -0.46
N ALA A 248 -16.39 -9.66 0.14
CA ALA A 248 -17.33 -10.02 1.20
C ALA A 248 -17.00 -9.30 2.51
N ALA A 249 -15.70 -9.16 2.82
CA ALA A 249 -15.23 -8.52 4.05
C ALA A 249 -15.25 -6.98 4.04
N THR A 250 -15.56 -6.35 2.90
CA THR A 250 -15.37 -4.90 2.74
C THR A 250 -16.50 -4.21 1.97
N THR A 251 -16.66 -2.91 2.20
CA THR A 251 -17.66 -2.09 1.47
C THR A 251 -16.98 -1.15 0.47
N ARG A 252 -17.61 -0.93 -0.69
CA ARG A 252 -17.05 -0.07 -1.73
C ARG A 252 -16.88 1.37 -1.23
N MET A 253 -15.76 2.00 -1.60
CA MET A 253 -15.45 3.39 -1.28
C MET A 253 -15.12 4.18 -2.55
N SER A 254 -15.51 5.46 -2.57
CA SER A 254 -15.19 6.34 -3.68
C SER A 254 -13.76 6.90 -3.56
N TRP A 255 -13.01 6.85 -4.66
CA TRP A 255 -11.72 7.54 -4.80
C TRP A 255 -11.79 9.06 -4.60
N ARG A 256 -12.99 9.65 -4.77
CA ARG A 256 -13.21 11.09 -4.63
C ARG A 256 -13.55 11.50 -3.20
N ASP A 257 -13.76 10.57 -2.28
CA ASP A 257 -14.11 10.89 -0.89
C ASP A 257 -12.86 11.30 -0.09
N PRO A 258 -12.62 12.59 0.19
CA PRO A 258 -11.39 13.03 0.86
C PRO A 258 -11.25 12.46 2.28
N ARG A 259 -12.35 11.98 2.88
CA ARG A 259 -12.34 11.37 4.22
C ARG A 259 -11.39 10.17 4.29
N HIS A 260 -11.16 9.45 3.19
CA HIS A 260 -10.23 8.32 3.21
C HIS A 260 -8.76 8.73 3.32
N TYR A 261 -8.38 9.96 2.96
CA TYR A 261 -7.05 10.51 3.22
C TYR A 261 -6.93 10.91 4.69
N TRP A 262 -7.95 11.60 5.21
CA TRP A 262 -8.00 12.02 6.60
C TRP A 262 -7.92 10.85 7.58
N ARG A 263 -8.58 9.72 7.27
CA ARG A 263 -8.50 8.50 8.10
C ARG A 263 -7.07 7.98 8.25
N GLU A 264 -6.25 8.02 7.20
CA GLU A 264 -4.85 7.57 7.27
C GLU A 264 -3.97 8.44 8.17
N LEU A 265 -4.19 9.75 8.15
CA LEU A 265 -3.47 10.66 9.04
C LEU A 265 -3.94 10.45 10.49
N ARG A 266 -5.26 10.32 10.69
CA ARG A 266 -5.88 10.15 12.00
C ARG A 266 -5.59 8.79 12.65
N SER A 267 -5.38 7.74 11.85
CA SER A 267 -5.04 6.40 12.35
C SER A 267 -3.56 6.24 12.69
N GLY A 268 -2.73 7.24 12.39
CA GLY A 268 -1.29 7.15 12.55
C GLY A 268 -0.60 6.39 11.42
N ASN A 269 -1.30 5.91 10.38
CA ASN A 269 -0.68 5.18 9.26
C ASN A 269 0.30 6.05 8.44
N VAL A 270 0.16 7.37 8.50
CA VAL A 270 0.96 8.32 7.73
C VAL A 270 1.30 9.55 8.57
N ARG A 271 2.59 9.88 8.63
CA ARG A 271 3.12 11.13 9.16
C ARG A 271 2.78 12.30 8.23
N LEU A 272 2.76 13.51 8.78
CA LEU A 272 2.39 14.72 8.04
C LEU A 272 3.25 14.94 6.78
N GLY A 273 4.56 14.68 6.84
CA GLY A 273 5.47 14.83 5.69
C GLY A 273 5.07 13.96 4.48
N PRO A 274 5.08 12.62 4.60
CA PRO A 274 4.61 11.73 3.53
C PRO A 274 3.18 12.00 3.07
N PHE A 275 2.29 12.44 3.99
CA PHE A 275 0.93 12.84 3.65
C PHE A 275 0.92 14.04 2.68
N ILE A 276 1.66 15.12 3.01
CA ILE A 276 1.79 16.30 2.15
C ILE A 276 2.36 15.92 0.79
N VAL A 277 3.39 15.07 0.75
CA VAL A 277 4.00 14.59 -0.50
C VAL A 277 2.97 13.87 -1.39
N ALA A 278 2.20 12.93 -0.84
CA ALA A 278 1.18 12.21 -1.58
C ALA A 278 0.07 13.14 -2.10
N VAL A 279 -0.45 14.04 -1.26
CA VAL A 279 -1.51 14.99 -1.65
C VAL A 279 -1.01 15.97 -2.71
N ALA A 280 0.19 16.51 -2.55
CA ALA A 280 0.82 17.41 -3.52
C ALA A 280 0.98 16.74 -4.89
N LEU A 281 1.49 15.50 -4.94
CA LEU A 281 1.61 14.74 -6.18
C LEU A 281 0.24 14.38 -6.79
N ALA A 282 -0.76 14.04 -5.98
CA ALA A 282 -2.10 13.74 -6.47
C ALA A 282 -2.77 14.97 -7.10
N LEU A 283 -2.64 16.14 -6.46
CA LEU A 283 -3.16 17.40 -6.99
C LEU A 283 -2.41 17.81 -8.27
N PHE A 284 -1.08 17.75 -8.26
CA PHE A 284 -0.25 18.01 -9.43
C PHE A 284 -0.64 17.12 -10.62
N ASN A 285 -0.76 15.80 -10.42
CA ASN A 285 -1.15 14.87 -11.48
C ASN A 285 -2.61 15.04 -11.94
N THR A 286 -3.48 15.55 -11.07
CA THR A 286 -4.84 15.93 -11.46
C THR A 286 -4.83 17.13 -12.41
N VAL A 287 -3.99 18.13 -12.15
CA VAL A 287 -3.80 19.27 -13.06
C VAL A 287 -3.16 18.80 -14.36
N GLN A 288 -2.11 17.99 -14.30
CA GLN A 288 -1.44 17.48 -15.49
C GLN A 288 -2.38 16.70 -16.41
N ARG A 289 -3.22 15.80 -15.87
CA ARG A 289 -4.24 15.10 -16.68
C ARG A 289 -5.22 16.05 -17.36
N LYS A 290 -5.68 17.08 -16.64
CA LYS A 290 -6.59 18.09 -17.22
C LYS A 290 -5.93 18.87 -18.35
N LEU A 291 -4.64 19.17 -18.22
CA LEU A 291 -3.84 19.86 -19.22
C LEU A 291 -3.27 18.93 -20.30
N ARG A 292 -3.58 17.62 -20.25
CA ARG A 292 -2.96 16.58 -21.10
C ARG A 292 -1.42 16.63 -21.07
N GLY A 293 -0.87 17.02 -19.92
CA GLY A 293 0.56 17.05 -19.64
C GLY A 293 1.10 15.73 -19.10
N ALA A 294 2.38 15.73 -18.72
CA ALA A 294 3.03 14.56 -18.15
C ALA A 294 2.68 14.39 -16.66
N GLU A 295 2.31 13.17 -16.25
CA GLU A 295 2.15 12.82 -14.82
C GLU A 295 3.50 12.42 -14.20
N ALA A 296 3.64 12.55 -12.88
CA ALA A 296 4.83 12.18 -12.08
C ALA A 296 4.57 10.97 -11.18
N PRO A 297 5.37 9.88 -11.25
CA PRO A 297 6.50 9.70 -12.16
C PRO A 297 6.04 9.53 -13.60
N TYR A 298 6.83 10.08 -14.53
CA TYR A 298 6.56 9.95 -15.96
C TYR A 298 7.16 8.65 -16.47
N ARG A 299 6.44 7.99 -17.37
CA ARG A 299 6.91 6.85 -18.12
C ARG A 299 6.89 7.21 -19.60
N GLU A 300 7.99 6.91 -20.29
CA GLU A 300 8.04 7.14 -21.73
C GLU A 300 7.07 6.18 -22.45
N PRO A 301 6.15 6.68 -23.30
CA PRO A 301 5.29 5.83 -24.08
C PRO A 301 6.12 5.03 -25.10
N THR A 302 5.63 3.85 -25.47
CA THR A 302 6.25 3.00 -26.50
C THR A 302 5.16 2.33 -27.32
N ASP A 303 5.39 2.15 -28.62
CA ASP A 303 4.49 1.41 -29.51
C ASP A 303 4.76 -0.11 -29.50
N ARG A 304 5.72 -0.55 -28.69
CA ARG A 304 6.14 -1.94 -28.63
C ARG A 304 4.98 -2.83 -28.19
N LYS A 305 4.70 -3.89 -28.96
CA LYS A 305 3.65 -4.87 -28.63
C LYS A 305 4.15 -6.02 -27.76
N THR A 306 5.37 -6.50 -28.02
CA THR A 306 5.97 -7.65 -27.36
C THR A 306 7.06 -7.22 -26.38
N SER A 307 7.35 -8.05 -25.38
CA SER A 307 8.36 -7.73 -24.37
C SER A 307 9.49 -8.77 -24.39
N PRO A 308 10.76 -8.34 -24.34
CA PRO A 308 11.89 -9.27 -24.27
C PRO A 308 11.89 -10.04 -22.95
N LYS A 309 12.59 -11.18 -22.95
CA LYS A 309 12.83 -12.01 -21.76
C LYS A 309 14.33 -12.10 -21.52
N GLU A 310 14.73 -11.95 -20.28
CA GLU A 310 16.08 -12.24 -19.79
C GLU A 310 15.90 -13.13 -18.56
N VAL A 311 16.72 -14.16 -18.44
CA VAL A 311 16.72 -15.08 -17.30
C VAL A 311 18.10 -15.03 -16.69
N LEU A 312 18.15 -14.58 -15.45
CA LEU A 312 19.31 -14.57 -14.59
C LEU A 312 19.35 -15.81 -13.70
N ASP A 313 18.20 -16.44 -13.42
CA ASP A 313 18.05 -17.56 -12.46
C ASP A 313 18.51 -17.15 -11.05
N LEU A 314 17.93 -16.06 -10.56
CA LEU A 314 18.30 -15.47 -9.27
C LEU A 314 17.82 -16.35 -8.11
N GLN A 315 18.71 -16.58 -7.15
CA GLN A 315 18.41 -17.33 -5.93
C GLN A 315 18.17 -16.41 -4.73
N PRO A 316 17.32 -16.83 -3.77
CA PRO A 316 17.20 -16.15 -2.48
C PRO A 316 18.57 -15.93 -1.82
N GLY A 317 18.79 -14.73 -1.31
CA GLY A 317 20.05 -14.32 -0.68
C GLY A 317 21.01 -13.56 -1.61
N GLU A 318 20.88 -13.67 -2.93
CA GLU A 318 21.69 -12.88 -3.87
C GLU A 318 21.43 -11.37 -3.73
N ILE A 319 22.46 -10.56 -4.00
CA ILE A 319 22.33 -9.10 -4.06
C ILE A 319 22.17 -8.68 -5.52
N VAL A 320 21.12 -7.91 -5.77
CA VAL A 320 20.80 -7.39 -7.10
C VAL A 320 20.58 -5.89 -7.03
N ARG A 321 20.85 -5.21 -8.14
CA ARG A 321 20.45 -3.82 -8.35
C ARG A 321 19.22 -3.80 -9.25
N VAL A 322 18.25 -2.97 -8.90
CA VAL A 322 17.14 -2.66 -9.81
C VAL A 322 17.69 -1.77 -10.91
N LYS A 323 17.50 -2.16 -12.18
CA LYS A 323 17.93 -1.36 -13.33
C LYS A 323 17.34 0.05 -13.27
N THR A 324 17.98 0.99 -13.96
CA THR A 324 17.47 2.36 -14.06
C THR A 324 16.11 2.39 -14.73
N ARG A 325 15.32 3.46 -14.49
CA ARG A 325 14.01 3.64 -15.13
C ARG A 325 14.08 3.45 -16.65
N ARG A 326 15.06 4.07 -17.32
CA ARG A 326 15.20 4.01 -18.79
C ARG A 326 15.44 2.59 -19.29
N GLN A 327 16.36 1.87 -18.65
CA GLN A 327 16.63 0.46 -19.00
C GLN A 327 15.40 -0.42 -18.80
N ILE A 328 14.59 -0.17 -17.77
CA ILE A 328 13.34 -0.92 -17.56
C ILE A 328 12.31 -0.55 -18.64
N GLU A 329 12.11 0.74 -18.92
CA GLU A 329 11.19 1.23 -19.95
C GLU A 329 11.47 0.63 -21.34
N GLU A 330 12.74 0.40 -21.68
CA GLU A 330 13.16 -0.28 -22.90
C GLU A 330 12.72 -1.74 -22.99
N THR A 331 12.20 -2.32 -21.91
CA THR A 331 11.67 -3.71 -21.86
C THR A 331 10.15 -3.77 -21.86
N LEU A 332 9.46 -2.63 -21.72
CA LEU A 332 8.01 -2.59 -21.58
C LEU A 332 7.31 -2.59 -22.94
N ASN A 333 6.07 -3.08 -22.95
CA ASN A 333 5.15 -2.89 -24.06
C ASN A 333 4.33 -1.59 -23.89
N HIS A 334 3.48 -1.30 -24.87
CA HIS A 334 2.62 -0.10 -24.94
C HIS A 334 1.66 0.06 -23.76
N VAL A 335 1.38 -1.00 -23.00
CA VAL A 335 0.62 -0.94 -21.75
C VAL A 335 1.53 -1.01 -20.52
N SER A 336 2.79 -0.60 -20.61
CA SER A 336 3.73 -0.57 -19.46
C SER A 336 3.91 -1.92 -18.75
N LYS A 337 3.79 -3.03 -19.48
CA LYS A 337 4.02 -4.40 -18.97
C LYS A 337 5.26 -5.02 -19.60
N ASN A 338 5.89 -5.92 -18.87
CA ASN A 338 6.75 -6.95 -19.45
C ASN A 338 6.09 -8.32 -19.16
N ARG A 339 5.79 -9.09 -20.21
CA ARG A 339 5.28 -10.48 -20.10
C ARG A 339 4.11 -10.68 -19.12
N GLY A 340 3.22 -9.70 -19.03
CA GLY A 340 2.02 -9.74 -18.20
C GLY A 340 2.14 -8.95 -16.88
N LEU A 341 3.35 -8.74 -16.37
CA LEU A 341 3.62 -7.99 -15.15
C LEU A 341 3.75 -6.49 -15.43
N TRP A 342 3.04 -5.68 -14.66
CA TRP A 342 3.10 -4.22 -14.76
C TRP A 342 4.38 -3.68 -14.14
N PHE A 343 5.01 -2.71 -14.80
CA PHE A 343 5.94 -1.80 -14.13
C PHE A 343 5.16 -0.60 -13.59
N ASP A 344 4.74 -0.69 -12.32
CA ASP A 344 3.88 0.31 -11.68
C ASP A 344 4.65 1.57 -11.25
N ARG A 345 3.93 2.69 -11.07
CA ARG A 345 4.48 3.97 -10.57
C ARG A 345 5.21 3.82 -9.23
N GLU A 346 4.75 2.91 -8.38
CA GLU A 346 5.39 2.65 -7.10
C GLU A 346 6.80 2.07 -7.26
N MET A 347 7.07 1.33 -8.33
CA MET A 347 8.34 0.64 -8.56
C MET A 347 9.48 1.61 -8.89
N HIS A 348 9.18 2.76 -9.49
CA HIS A 348 10.14 3.80 -9.87
C HIS A 348 11.07 4.23 -8.73
N ARG A 349 10.57 4.29 -7.49
CA ARG A 349 11.35 4.74 -6.33
C ARG A 349 12.53 3.84 -5.99
N PHE A 350 12.48 2.59 -6.45
CA PHE A 350 13.49 1.57 -6.17
C PHE A 350 14.51 1.44 -7.31
N CYS A 351 14.29 2.06 -8.48
CA CYS A 351 15.25 2.07 -9.58
C CYS A 351 16.63 2.57 -9.14
N GLY A 352 17.68 1.85 -9.53
CA GLY A 352 19.07 2.10 -9.13
C GLY A 352 19.43 1.62 -7.71
N GLY A 353 18.45 1.16 -6.92
CA GLY A 353 18.70 0.63 -5.58
C GLY A 353 19.19 -0.81 -5.58
N GLU A 354 20.04 -1.13 -4.60
CA GLU A 354 20.51 -2.49 -4.34
C GLU A 354 19.70 -3.16 -3.23
N PHE A 355 19.28 -4.39 -3.47
CA PHE A 355 18.46 -5.17 -2.56
C PHE A 355 18.86 -6.64 -2.57
N ARG A 356 18.56 -7.33 -1.47
CA ARG A 356 18.68 -8.78 -1.38
C ARG A 356 17.44 -9.44 -1.97
N VAL A 357 17.62 -10.49 -2.76
CA VAL A 357 16.54 -11.37 -3.20
C VAL A 357 15.96 -12.09 -1.98
N ALA A 358 14.68 -11.87 -1.70
CA ALA A 358 13.99 -12.49 -0.57
C ALA A 358 13.42 -13.85 -0.95
N SER A 359 12.73 -13.94 -2.09
CA SER A 359 12.13 -15.17 -2.58
C SER A 359 11.88 -15.13 -4.09
N VAL A 360 11.62 -16.31 -4.65
CA VAL A 360 11.21 -16.51 -6.04
C VAL A 360 9.78 -17.01 -6.05
N VAL A 361 8.93 -16.36 -6.84
CA VAL A 361 7.49 -16.61 -6.95
C VAL A 361 7.20 -17.21 -8.32
N ARG A 362 6.57 -18.39 -8.33
CA ARG A 362 6.20 -19.16 -9.53
C ARG A 362 4.71 -19.42 -9.58
N THR A 363 4.07 -19.54 -8.42
CA THR A 363 2.65 -19.85 -8.30
C THR A 363 1.96 -18.93 -7.31
N ILE A 364 0.79 -18.43 -7.68
CA ILE A 364 -0.06 -17.61 -6.81
C ILE A 364 -1.52 -18.00 -7.01
N VAL A 365 -2.35 -17.81 -5.99
CA VAL A 365 -3.81 -17.87 -6.16
C VAL A 365 -4.27 -16.59 -6.84
N ASP A 366 -5.02 -16.72 -7.93
CA ASP A 366 -5.71 -15.60 -8.56
C ASP A 366 -6.79 -15.05 -7.63
N GLU A 367 -6.70 -13.78 -7.26
CA GLU A 367 -7.65 -13.18 -6.31
C GLU A 367 -9.09 -13.18 -6.83
N ALA A 368 -9.27 -13.13 -8.16
CA ALA A 368 -10.59 -13.04 -8.78
C ALA A 368 -11.32 -14.38 -8.88
N SER A 369 -10.60 -15.42 -9.31
CA SER A 369 -11.18 -16.74 -9.56
C SER A 369 -10.91 -17.75 -8.44
N GLY A 370 -9.95 -17.48 -7.55
CA GLY A 370 -9.46 -18.42 -6.54
C GLY A 370 -8.62 -19.55 -7.14
N LYS A 371 -8.36 -19.56 -8.45
CA LYS A 371 -7.59 -20.63 -9.11
C LYS A 371 -6.10 -20.44 -8.88
N MET A 372 -5.35 -21.55 -8.79
CA MET A 372 -3.90 -21.47 -8.79
C MET A 372 -3.40 -21.04 -10.18
N LEU A 373 -2.64 -19.96 -10.23
CA LEU A 373 -1.96 -19.48 -11.43
C LEU A 373 -0.49 -19.86 -11.38
N SER A 374 0.00 -20.45 -12.48
CA SER A 374 1.43 -20.62 -12.73
C SER A 374 1.94 -19.49 -13.61
N MET A 375 3.00 -18.82 -13.16
CA MET A 375 3.60 -17.71 -13.88
C MET A 375 4.45 -18.23 -15.05
N GLY A 376 4.22 -17.71 -16.26
CA GLY A 376 5.04 -18.05 -17.44
C GLY A 376 6.51 -17.61 -17.33
N SER A 377 6.85 -16.78 -16.34
CA SER A 377 8.22 -16.43 -15.95
C SER A 377 8.20 -16.14 -14.45
N ALA A 378 9.19 -16.65 -13.72
CA ALA A 378 9.27 -16.44 -12.29
C ALA A 378 9.36 -14.94 -11.97
N CYS A 379 8.74 -14.55 -10.86
CA CYS A 379 8.83 -13.22 -10.29
C CYS A 379 9.74 -13.23 -9.07
N ILE A 380 10.46 -12.14 -8.86
CA ILE A 380 11.40 -11.98 -7.76
C ILE A 380 10.80 -11.02 -6.74
N VAL A 381 10.89 -11.39 -5.46
CA VAL A 381 10.58 -10.49 -4.35
C VAL A 381 11.89 -10.00 -3.75
N LEU A 382 12.00 -8.68 -3.55
CA LEU A 382 13.17 -8.05 -2.94
C LEU A 382 12.91 -7.72 -1.46
N ALA A 383 13.91 -7.98 -0.61
CA ALA A 383 13.81 -7.77 0.83
C ALA A 383 13.60 -6.30 1.18
N GLY A 384 12.58 -6.00 1.97
CA GLY A 384 12.24 -4.63 2.37
C GLY A 384 11.64 -3.77 1.26
N VAL A 385 11.28 -4.37 0.11
CA VAL A 385 10.68 -3.68 -1.04
C VAL A 385 9.20 -4.05 -1.12
N ALA A 386 8.37 -3.20 -0.56
CA ALA A 386 6.91 -3.31 -0.59
C ALA A 386 6.27 -2.01 -1.04
N ALA A 387 5.03 -2.09 -1.51
CA ALA A 387 4.26 -0.92 -1.89
C ALA A 387 4.02 -0.01 -0.68
N THR A 388 4.33 1.28 -0.81
CA THR A 388 4.00 2.27 0.21
C THR A 388 2.56 2.76 0.08
N GLY A 389 1.93 2.60 -1.09
CA GLY A 389 0.58 3.12 -1.35
C GLY A 389 0.52 4.62 -1.61
N GLU A 390 1.65 5.31 -1.78
CA GLU A 390 1.72 6.76 -2.07
C GLU A 390 0.87 7.14 -3.30
N TYR A 391 0.93 6.34 -4.37
CA TYR A 391 0.13 6.54 -5.59
C TYR A 391 -1.24 5.86 -5.57
N LEU A 392 -1.54 5.09 -4.52
CA LEU A 392 -2.80 4.37 -4.34
C LEU A 392 -3.62 4.98 -3.19
N GLY A 393 -3.65 6.31 -3.16
CA GLY A 393 -4.43 7.08 -2.21
C GLY A 393 -4.02 6.88 -0.75
N LEU A 394 -2.75 6.58 -0.49
CA LEU A 394 -2.20 6.21 0.83
C LEU A 394 -2.80 4.90 1.38
N CYS A 395 -3.04 3.90 0.52
CA CYS A 395 -3.49 2.57 0.98
C CYS A 395 -2.50 1.98 2.01
N PRO A 396 -2.97 1.46 3.16
CA PRO A 396 -2.10 0.89 4.19
C PRO A 396 -1.60 -0.52 3.84
N GLN A 397 -2.11 -1.17 2.79
CA GLN A 397 -1.63 -2.48 2.35
C GLN A 397 -0.11 -2.52 2.18
N ASN A 398 0.47 -3.65 2.53
CA ASN A 398 1.91 -3.90 2.49
C ASN A 398 2.24 -4.97 1.45
N GLU A 399 1.78 -4.74 0.22
CA GLU A 399 1.93 -5.70 -0.88
C GLU A 399 3.40 -5.82 -1.29
N LEU A 400 3.86 -7.05 -1.49
CA LEU A 400 5.17 -7.31 -2.06
C LEU A 400 5.17 -6.87 -3.52
N ILE A 401 6.25 -6.22 -3.94
CA ILE A 401 6.43 -5.87 -5.34
C ILE A 401 7.11 -7.06 -6.02
N PHE A 402 6.48 -7.55 -7.09
CA PHE A 402 7.04 -8.56 -7.96
C PHE A 402 7.90 -7.91 -9.04
N TRP A 403 9.10 -8.45 -9.24
CA TRP A 403 10.07 -7.99 -10.22
C TRP A 403 10.33 -9.09 -11.24
N HIS A 404 10.41 -8.75 -12.52
CA HIS A 404 11.04 -9.65 -13.48
C HIS A 404 12.55 -9.55 -13.42
N GLU A 405 13.23 -10.67 -13.65
CA GLU A 405 14.70 -10.73 -13.65
C GLU A 405 15.33 -9.76 -14.66
N ILE A 406 14.69 -9.53 -15.80
CA ILE A 406 15.14 -8.54 -16.81
C ILE A 406 15.21 -7.11 -16.26
N TRP A 407 14.54 -6.80 -15.14
CA TRP A 407 14.60 -5.50 -14.48
C TRP A 407 15.69 -5.42 -13.40
N LEU A 408 16.43 -6.50 -13.21
CA LEU A 408 17.45 -6.64 -12.18
C LEU A 408 18.81 -6.90 -12.84
N GLU A 409 19.88 -6.56 -12.14
CA GLU A 409 21.25 -6.92 -12.50
C GLU A 409 21.97 -7.49 -11.27
N ARG A 410 22.78 -8.54 -11.44
CA ARG A 410 23.59 -9.08 -10.35
C ARG A 410 24.65 -8.07 -9.95
N VAL A 411 24.81 -7.86 -8.65
CA VAL A 411 25.91 -7.05 -8.12
C VAL A 411 27.04 -7.98 -7.71
N THR A 412 28.05 -8.11 -8.55
CA THR A 412 29.28 -8.83 -8.21
C THR A 412 30.08 -7.96 -7.24
N ARG A 413 30.05 -8.25 -5.95
CA ARG A 413 31.02 -7.68 -5.02
C ARG A 413 32.35 -8.41 -5.26
N HIS A 414 33.30 -7.74 -5.91
CA HIS A 414 34.69 -8.13 -5.75
C HIS A 414 35.02 -7.96 -4.28
N LEU A 415 35.24 -9.08 -3.58
CA LEU A 415 35.89 -9.06 -2.28
C LEU A 415 37.31 -8.54 -2.56
N GLU A 416 37.54 -7.26 -2.28
CA GLU A 416 38.91 -6.77 -2.07
C GLU A 416 39.44 -7.54 -0.86
N MET A 417 40.34 -8.50 -1.14
CA MET A 417 41.07 -9.29 -0.15
C MET A 417 42.05 -8.45 0.63
#